data_AF-D6Y282-F1
#
_entry.id   AF-D6Y282-F1
#
_cell.length_a   1.000
_cell.length_b   1.000
_cell.length_c   1.000
_cell.angle_alpha   90.00
_cell.angle_beta   90.00
_cell.angle_gamma   90.00
#
_symmetry.space_group_name_H-M   'P 1'
#
loop_
_entity.id
_entity.type
_entity.pdbx_description
1 polymer ?
#
loop_
_entity_poly.entity_id
_entity_poly.type
_entity_poly.pdbx_seq_one_letter_code
_entity_poly.pdbx_strand_id
1 'polypeptide(L)' 'MTELALIPPRRWQCCHCGGTGLDSYGDTCPHCQGLGLC' A
#
# COMPACT_ATOMS: atom_id res chain seq x y z
N MET A 1 10.25 -22.21 -22.94
CA MET A 1 10.64 -21.04 -22.13
C MET A 1 9.37 -20.31 -21.73
N THR A 2 8.70 -20.85 -20.71
CA THR A 2 7.44 -20.34 -20.17
C THR A 2 7.73 -19.12 -19.31
N GLU A 3 7.35 -17.95 -19.82
CA GLU A 3 7.34 -16.69 -19.09
C GLU A 3 6.21 -16.76 -18.07
N LEU A 4 6.53 -17.22 -16.86
CA LEU A 4 5.66 -17.03 -15.71
C LEU A 4 5.67 -15.53 -15.44
N ALA A 5 4.74 -14.80 -16.07
CA ALA A 5 4.56 -13.38 -15.85
C ALA A 5 4.51 -13.16 -14.33
N LEU A 6 5.58 -12.59 -13.78
CA LEU A 6 5.64 -12.08 -12.42
C LEU A 6 4.63 -10.94 -12.39
N ILE A 7 3.36 -11.25 -12.17
CA ILE A 7 2.35 -10.26 -11.85
C ILE A 7 2.83 -9.71 -10.51
N PRO A 8 3.41 -8.48 -10.46
CA PRO A 8 3.77 -7.93 -9.18
C PRO A 8 2.50 -7.92 -8.33
N PRO A 9 2.58 -8.28 -7.03
CA PRO A 9 1.42 -8.19 -6.17
C PRO A 9 0.84 -6.79 -6.37
N ARG A 10 -0.44 -6.72 -6.78
CA ARG A 10 -1.11 -5.44 -6.97
C ARG A 10 -1.19 -4.82 -5.59
N ARG A 11 -0.23 -3.95 -5.29
CA ARG A 11 -0.23 -3.16 -4.06
C ARG A 11 -1.26 -2.09 -4.27
N TRP A 12 -2.45 -2.32 -3.71
CA TRP A 12 -3.52 -1.37 -3.76
C TRP A 12 -3.17 -0.21 -2.85
N GLN A 13 -3.46 1.01 -3.31
CA GLN A 13 -3.34 2.19 -2.49
C GLN A 13 -4.17 1.99 -1.22
N CYS A 14 -3.57 2.24 -0.06
CA CYS A 14 -4.24 1.94 1.20
C CYS A 14 -5.54 2.73 1.29
N CYS A 15 -6.66 2.02 1.44
CA CYS A 15 -8.00 2.61 1.44
C CYS A 15 -8.24 3.57 2.62
N HIS A 16 -7.44 3.45 3.69
CA HIS A 16 -7.59 4.26 4.90
C HIS A 16 -6.87 5.59 4.82
N CYS A 17 -5.65 5.63 4.25
CA CYS A 17 -4.86 6.85 4.14
C CYS A 17 -4.78 7.41 2.72
N GLY A 18 -5.44 6.79 1.74
CA GLY A 18 -5.33 7.20 0.33
C GLY A 18 -3.91 7.11 -0.22
N GLY A 19 -3.07 6.28 0.40
CA GLY A 19 -1.68 6.08 0.01
C GLY A 19 -0.66 7.10 0.52
N THR A 20 -1.06 8.01 1.40
CA THR A 20 -0.12 8.96 2.03
C THR A 20 0.80 8.28 3.04
N GLY A 21 0.37 7.14 3.60
CA GLY A 21 1.05 6.50 4.72
C GLY A 21 0.78 7.18 6.07
N LEU A 22 -0.05 8.22 6.12
CA LEU A 22 -0.36 8.98 7.34
C LEU A 22 -1.86 8.95 7.63
N ASP A 23 -2.23 9.03 8.90
CA ASP A 23 -3.60 9.27 9.32
C ASP A 23 -3.96 10.77 9.25
N SER A 24 -5.18 11.10 9.69
CA SER A 24 -5.69 12.48 9.69
C SER A 24 -4.98 13.43 10.65
N TYR A 25 -4.26 12.91 11.65
CA TYR A 25 -3.47 13.69 12.60
C TYR A 25 -2.02 13.87 12.14
N GLY A 26 -1.63 13.19 11.05
CA GLY A 26 -0.28 13.20 10.51
C GLY A 26 0.62 12.12 11.11
N ASP A 27 0.08 11.22 11.93
CA ASP A 27 0.80 10.08 12.47
C ASP A 27 0.86 8.94 11.44
N THR A 28 1.79 7.99 11.65
CA THR A 28 1.93 6.81 10.79
C THR A 28 0.62 6.04 10.74
N CYS A 29 0.08 5.84 9.52
CA CYS A 29 -1.17 5.10 9.33
C CYS A 29 -1.01 3.66 9.83
N PRO A 30 -1.80 3.20 10.83
CA PRO A 30 -1.65 1.87 11.44
C PRO A 30 -2.07 0.74 10.50
N HIS A 31 -2.90 1.04 9.50
CA HIS A 31 -3.42 0.06 8.54
C HIS A 31 -2.38 -0.37 7.51
N CYS A 32 -1.49 0.55 7.11
CA CYS A 32 -0.42 0.28 6.15
C CYS A 32 0.97 0.42 6.75
N GLN A 33 1.10 0.68 8.05
CA GLN A 33 2.38 0.90 8.75
C GLN A 33 3.27 1.94 8.06
N GLY A 34 2.66 3.02 7.52
CA GLY A 34 3.38 4.06 6.79
C GLY A 34 3.71 3.77 5.32
N LEU A 35 3.41 2.57 4.81
CA LEU A 35 3.76 2.18 3.44
C LEU A 35 2.85 2.76 2.36
N GLY A 36 1.66 3.26 2.74
CA GLY A 36 0.65 3.76 1.80
C GLY A 36 -0.01 2.67 0.95
N LEU A 37 0.23 1.40 1.25
CA LEU A 37 -0.23 0.25 0.47
C LEU A 37 -0.82 -0.81 1.42
N CYS A 38 -1.89 -1.49 0.98
CA CYS A 38 -2.46 -2.64 1.68
C CYS A 38 -1.83 -3.96 1.21
#